data_AF-A0A178TN93-F1
#
_entry.id   AF-A0A178TN93-F1
#
_cell.length_a   1.000
_cell.length_b   1.000
_cell.length_c   1.000
_cell.angle_alpha   90.00
_cell.angle_beta   90.00
_cell.angle_gamma   90.00
#
_symmetry.space_group_name_H-M   'P 1'
#
loop_
_entity.id
_entity.type
_entity.pdbx_description
1 polymer ?
#
loop_
_entity_poly.entity_id
_entity_poly.type
_entity_poly.pdbx_seq_one_letter_code
_entity_poly.pdbx_strand_id
1 'polypeptide(L)' 'MEEMIGLIDEAGGLVDREQYKQALYDREREGSTGIGFGIAIPHGKSDAVKHPCLAFGMKHGG' A
#
# COMPACT_ATOMS: atom_id res chain seq x y z
N MET A 1 -5.83 2.27 -2.95
CA MET A 1 -4.76 2.22 -1.93
C MET A 1 -5.35 1.99 -0.55
N GLU A 2 -6.31 2.80 -0.11
CA GLU A 2 -7.01 2.63 1.19
C GLU A 2 -7.53 1.21 1.43
N GLU A 3 -8.18 0.59 0.44
CA GLU A 3 -8.70 -0.78 0.57
C GLU A 3 -7.59 -1.78 0.90
N MET A 4 -6.45 -1.72 0.19
CA MET A 4 -5.31 -2.62 0.46
C MET A 4 -4.65 -2.34 1.80
N ILE A 5 -4.59 -1.07 2.25
CA ILE A 5 -4.12 -0.72 3.60
C ILE A 5 -5.04 -1.38 4.64
N GLY A 6 -6.35 -1.30 4.45
CA GLY A 6 -7.34 -1.95 5.30
C GLY A 6 -7.13 -3.46 5.40
N LEU A 7 -6.92 -4.14 4.27
CA LEU A 7 -6.65 -5.58 4.25
C LEU A 7 -5.40 -5.97 5.06
N ILE A 8 -4.33 -5.17 4.97
CA ILE A 8 -3.08 -5.43 5.72
C ILE A 8 -3.29 -5.18 7.22
N ASP A 9 -4.05 -4.14 7.57
CA ASP A 9 -4.40 -3.80 8.95
C ASP A 9 -5.28 -4.88 9.60
N GLU A 10 -6.33 -5.33 8.90
CA GLU A 10 -7.21 -6.42 9.32
C GLU A 10 -6.47 -7.75 9.46
N ALA A 11 -5.49 -8.01 8.59
CA ALA A 11 -4.58 -9.16 8.72
C ALA A 11 -3.59 -9.01 9.89
N GLY A 12 -3.61 -7.90 10.61
CA GLY A 12 -2.75 -7.63 11.76
C GLY A 12 -1.30 -7.30 11.39
N GLY A 13 -1.03 -6.95 10.12
CA GLY A 13 0.31 -6.68 9.60
C GLY A 13 0.90 -5.33 10.05
N LEU A 14 0.06 -4.40 10.52
CA LEU A 14 0.47 -3.05 10.89
C LEU A 14 0.65 -2.88 12.40
N VAL A 15 1.61 -2.03 12.77
CA VAL A 15 1.79 -1.46 14.11
C VAL A 15 1.07 -0.11 14.18
N ASP A 16 1.15 0.68 13.10
CA ASP A 16 0.52 2.00 12.98
C ASP A 16 -0.05 2.19 11.57
N ARG A 17 -1.38 2.19 11.45
CA ARG A 17 -2.07 2.33 10.16
C ARG A 17 -1.79 3.67 9.49
N GLU A 18 -1.80 4.76 10.23
CA GLU A 18 -1.69 6.11 9.66
C GLU A 18 -0.25 6.40 9.23
N GLN A 19 0.75 5.97 10.01
CA GLN A 19 2.14 6.08 9.59
C GLN A 19 2.42 5.23 8.33
N TYR A 20 1.88 4.01 8.26
CA TYR A 20 2.01 3.17 7.05
C TYR A 20 1.37 3.83 5.83
N LYS A 21 0.16 4.35 5.99
CA LYS A 21 -0.57 5.10 4.97
C LYS A 21 0.23 6.29 4.48
N GLN A 22 0.73 7.12 5.39
CA GLN A 22 1.51 8.30 5.04
C GLN A 22 2.78 7.92 4.26
N ALA A 23 3.51 6.89 4.68
CA ALA A 23 4.70 6.42 3.96
C ALA A 23 4.41 6.00 2.51
N LEU A 24 3.28 5.33 2.25
CA LEU A 24 2.88 4.96 0.90
C LEU A 24 2.53 6.18 0.03
N TYR A 25 1.77 7.13 0.57
CA TYR A 25 1.40 8.34 -0.17
C TYR A 25 2.59 9.26 -0.40
N ASP A 26 3.50 9.38 0.56
CA ASP A 26 4.75 10.13 0.39
C ASP A 26 5.59 9.51 -0.74
N ARG A 27 5.67 8.17 -0.80
CA ARG A 27 6.36 7.47 -1.88
C ARG A 27 5.68 7.66 -3.25
N GLU A 28 4.36 7.70 -3.32
CA GLU A 28 3.62 7.98 -4.56
C GLU A 28 3.80 9.43 -5.03
N ARG A 29 3.97 10.39 -4.11
CA ARG A 29 4.22 11.80 -4.43
C ARG A 29 5.57 12.05 -5.09
N GLU A 30 6.58 11.23 -4.79
CA GLU A 30 7.89 11.27 -5.46
C GLU A 30 7.78 10.93 -6.95
N GLY A 31 6.74 10.19 -7.33
CA GLY A 31 6.46 9.78 -8.69
C GLY A 31 5.54 8.58 -8.70
N SER A 32 4.70 8.48 -9.74
CA SER A 32 3.70 7.41 -9.80
C SER A 32 4.36 6.04 -9.72
N THR A 33 3.76 5.15 -8.92
CA THR A 33 4.14 3.73 -8.88
C THR A 33 3.42 2.90 -9.93
N GLY A 34 2.66 3.55 -10.82
CA GLY A 34 2.11 2.97 -12.02
C GLY A 34 3.20 2.58 -13.01
N ILE A 35 3.21 1.31 -13.42
CA ILE A 35 4.20 0.78 -14.37
C ILE A 35 3.62 0.60 -15.79
N GLY A 36 2.40 1.12 -16.02
CA GLY A 36 1.65 0.94 -17.26
C GLY A 36 0.79 -0.33 -17.27
N PHE A 37 0.11 -0.59 -18.38
CA PHE A 37 -0.74 -1.77 -18.59
C PHE A 37 -1.85 -1.97 -17.53
N GLY A 38 -2.29 -0.87 -16.89
CA GLY A 38 -3.26 -0.93 -15.80
C GLY A 38 -2.70 -1.48 -14.48
N ILE A 39 -1.38 -1.60 -14.34
CA ILE A 39 -0.70 -2.13 -13.15
C ILE A 39 0.00 -0.99 -12.40
N ALA A 40 -0.14 -1.01 -11.08
CA ALA A 40 0.62 -0.18 -10.15
C ALA A 40 1.17 -1.05 -9.02
N ILE A 41 2.33 -0.68 -8.50
CA ILE A 41 2.95 -1.36 -7.35
C ILE A 41 3.20 -0.33 -6.24
N PRO A 42 2.16 0.09 -5.49
CA PRO A 42 2.35 0.96 -4.33
C PRO A 42 3.20 0.23 -3.29
N HIS A 43 4.35 0.80 -2.95
CA HIS A 43 5.28 0.24 -1.98
C HIS A 43 5.87 1.36 -1.13
N GLY A 44 6.41 1.01 0.03
CA GLY A 44 7.05 1.96 0.93
C GLY A 44 7.81 1.20 2.02
N LYS A 45 8.83 1.84 2.58
CA LYS A 45 9.55 1.34 3.76
C LYS A 45 9.06 2.14 4.97
N SER A 46 8.61 1.46 6.00
CA SER A 46 8.11 2.10 7.22
C SER A 46 8.29 1.16 8.41
N ASP A 47 8.59 1.71 9.58
CA ASP A 47 8.59 0.98 10.86
C ASP A 47 7.16 0.66 11.34
N ALA A 48 6.15 1.14 10.60
CA ALA A 48 4.74 0.91 10.83
C ALA A 48 4.26 -0.52 10.52
N VAL A 49 5.11 -1.42 10.00
CA VAL A 49 4.76 -2.82 9.71
C VAL A 49 5.43 -3.76 10.70
N LYS A 50 4.73 -4.83 11.10
CA LYS A 50 5.30 -5.86 11.99
C LYS A 50 6.28 -6.78 11.26
N HIS A 51 6.00 -7.04 9.99
CA HIS A 51 6.77 -7.89 9.09
C HIS A 51 6.44 -7.50 7.65
N PRO A 52 7.28 -7.85 6.66
CA PRO A 52 6.96 -7.62 5.25
C PRO A 52 5.61 -8.25 4.87
N CYS A 53 4.74 -7.47 4.25
CA CYS A 53 3.38 -7.87 3.88
C CYS A 53 3.00 -7.30 2.52
N LEU A 54 2.06 -7.96 1.83
CA LEU A 54 1.54 -7.54 0.54
C LEU A 54 0.04 -7.78 0.49
N ALA A 55 -0.68 -6.82 -0.08
CA ALA A 55 -2.08 -6.97 -0.47
C ALA A 55 -2.19 -6.77 -1.98
N PHE A 56 -3.07 -7.55 -2.61
CA PHE A 56 -3.32 -7.54 -4.04
C PHE A 56 -4.76 -7.11 -4.30
N GLY A 57 -4.95 -6.09 -5.13
CA GLY A 57 -6.25 -5.58 -5.52
C GLY A 57 -6.46 -5.73 -7.03
N MET A 58 -7.61 -6.28 -7.43
CA MET A 58 -8.07 -6.27 -8.82
C MET A 58 -9.35 -5.47 -8.91
N LYS A 59 -9.32 -4.41 -9.71
CA LYS A 59 -10.54 -3.69 -10.08
C LYS A 59 -11.19 -4.41 -11.25
N HIS A 60 -12.34 -5.02 -11.02
CA HIS A 60 -13.16 -5.59 -12.10
C HIS A 60 -13.91 -4.47 -12.81
N GLY A 61 -13.61 -4.26 -14.09
CA GLY A 61 -14.19 -3.19 -14.92
C GLY A 61 -13.33 -1.93 -14.94
N GLY A 62 -12.84 -1.60 -16.14
CA GLY A 62 -12.20 -0.32 -16.46
C GLY A 62 -13.23 0.79 -16.60
#